data_AF-A0A7T6XW42-F1
#
_entry.id   AF-A0A7T6XW42-F1
#
_cell.length_a   1.000
_cell.length_b   1.000
_cell.length_c   1.000
_cell.angle_alpha   90.00
_cell.angle_beta   90.00
_cell.angle_gamma   90.00
#
_symmetry.space_group_name_H-M   'P 1'
#
loop_
_entity.id
_entity.type
_entity.pdbx_description
1 polymer ?
#
loop_
_entity_poly.entity_id
_entity_poly.type
_entity_poly.pdbx_seq_one_letter_code
_entity_poly.pdbx_strand_id
1 'polypeptide(L)'
;MQASYNIEDFTINSHEIDISSAVPKLKGQSNFRDWETALYIALAANNRYYTYMISNGIPIPKIPEYQDSSPEAVRNLLIEEAQDLAGDHTTTVVISVAEIRDRVKQVIESNIVLRKEYNLKCTNWDLCNSRANLLLRGTLSPEPFSHIAQNTDVRDSFKKLRATYAVTSHQHSFARYTKWTDLRFKNGTASEFVRKFQETLRDLTSIDGKINSVYVLCQFKKAINENPKLLRLWMRSKL
;
A
#
# COMPACT_ATOMS: atom_id res chain seq x y z
N MET A 1 15.99 1.76 11.32
CA MET A 1 16.43 1.69 9.91
C MET A 1 15.21 1.42 9.05
N GLN A 2 14.90 2.31 8.09
CA GLN A 2 13.83 2.07 7.12
C GLN A 2 14.34 1.03 6.13
N ALA A 3 13.68 -0.12 6.02
CA ALA A 3 14.09 -1.14 5.06
C ALA A 3 14.01 -0.54 3.65
N SER A 4 15.10 -0.62 2.88
CA SER A 4 15.07 -0.26 1.45
C SER A 4 14.34 -1.38 0.71
N TYR A 5 13.26 -1.03 0.01
CA TYR A 5 12.51 -1.97 -0.83
C TYR A 5 12.98 -1.82 -2.28
N ASN A 6 14.15 -2.36 -2.58
CA ASN A 6 14.65 -2.42 -3.94
C ASN A 6 13.95 -3.55 -4.67
N ILE A 7 13.41 -3.28 -5.87
CA ILE A 7 12.62 -4.28 -6.61
C ILE A 7 13.46 -5.48 -7.08
N GLU A 8 14.79 -5.32 -7.10
CA GLU A 8 15.75 -6.36 -7.44
C GLU A 8 15.76 -7.49 -6.41
N ASP A 9 15.53 -7.17 -5.14
CA ASP A 9 15.47 -8.15 -4.05
C ASP A 9 14.09 -8.82 -3.93
N PHE A 10 13.14 -8.48 -4.81
CA PHE A 10 11.83 -9.11 -4.81
C PHE A 10 11.93 -10.56 -5.30
N THR A 11 11.46 -11.47 -4.44
CA THR A 11 11.30 -12.88 -4.76
C THR A 11 9.89 -13.32 -4.43
N ILE A 12 9.28 -14.14 -5.29
CA ILE A 12 7.98 -14.75 -4.98
C ILE A 12 8.15 -15.72 -3.82
N ASN A 13 7.22 -15.67 -2.87
CA ASN A 13 7.12 -16.70 -1.86
C ASN A 13 6.32 -17.87 -2.45
N SER A 14 6.95 -19.05 -2.55
CA SER A 14 6.32 -20.26 -3.10
C SER A 14 5.12 -20.76 -2.28
N HIS A 15 4.97 -20.27 -1.05
CA HIS A 15 3.90 -20.62 -0.13
C HIS A 15 2.90 -19.47 0.06
N GLU A 16 2.74 -18.60 -0.94
CA GLU A 16 1.73 -17.55 -0.93
C GLU A 16 0.34 -18.13 -0.70
N ILE A 17 -0.36 -17.61 0.31
CA ILE A 17 -1.70 -18.04 0.69
C ILE A 17 -2.71 -17.11 0.04
N ASP A 18 -3.85 -17.67 -0.41
CA ASP A 18 -4.99 -16.84 -0.78
C ASP A 18 -5.55 -16.12 0.46
N ILE A 19 -5.45 -14.80 0.44
CA ILE A 19 -5.91 -13.95 1.55
C ILE A 19 -7.41 -13.70 1.53
N SER A 20 -8.14 -14.15 0.49
CA SER A 20 -9.57 -13.88 0.31
C SER A 20 -10.45 -14.44 1.44
N SER A 21 -9.98 -15.48 2.13
CA SER A 21 -10.64 -16.10 3.28
C SER A 21 -10.26 -15.45 4.62
N ALA A 22 -9.04 -14.90 4.72
CA ALA A 22 -8.51 -14.27 5.93
C ALA A 22 -8.89 -12.79 6.04
N VAL A 23 -9.14 -12.12 4.91
CA VAL A 23 -9.52 -10.70 4.85
C VAL A 23 -11.03 -10.59 4.61
N PRO A 24 -11.79 -9.88 5.47
CA PRO A 24 -13.21 -9.68 5.25
C PRO A 24 -13.45 -8.93 3.94
N LYS A 25 -14.46 -9.29 3.15
CA LYS A 25 -14.72 -8.58 1.89
C LYS A 25 -14.96 -7.07 2.12
N LEU A 26 -14.29 -6.19 1.38
CA LEU A 26 -14.61 -4.76 1.39
C LEU A 26 -16.01 -4.57 0.82
N LYS A 27 -16.93 -4.03 1.62
CA LYS A 27 -18.32 -3.75 1.23
C LYS A 27 -18.56 -2.26 1.00
N GLY A 28 -17.75 -1.41 1.60
CA GLY A 28 -17.83 0.04 1.44
C GLY A 28 -17.25 0.78 2.66
N GLN A 29 -17.71 2.00 2.89
CA GLN A 29 -17.22 2.87 3.98
C GLN A 29 -17.40 2.23 5.37
N SER A 30 -18.45 1.43 5.57
CA SER A 30 -18.80 0.86 6.87
C SER A 30 -17.74 -0.09 7.45
N ASN A 31 -16.98 -0.79 6.59
CA ASN A 31 -15.96 -1.75 7.01
C ASN A 31 -14.56 -1.46 6.44
N PHE A 32 -14.35 -0.29 5.84
CA PHE A 32 -13.09 0.03 5.18
C PHE A 32 -11.89 -0.07 6.12
N ARG A 33 -11.99 0.44 7.35
CA ARG A 33 -10.85 0.47 8.29
C ARG A 33 -10.42 -0.93 8.74
N ASP A 34 -11.40 -1.79 9.04
CA ASP A 34 -11.16 -3.17 9.44
C ASP A 34 -10.59 -3.98 8.27
N TRP A 35 -11.16 -3.78 7.07
CA TRP A 35 -10.66 -4.37 5.84
C TRP A 35 -9.22 -3.94 5.55
N GLU A 36 -8.92 -2.65 5.60
CA GLU A 36 -7.58 -2.10 5.34
C GLU A 36 -6.55 -2.71 6.29
N THR A 37 -6.89 -2.79 7.58
CA THR A 37 -6.01 -3.37 8.59
C THR A 37 -5.73 -4.86 8.32
N ALA A 38 -6.79 -5.64 8.06
CA ALA A 38 -6.67 -7.06 7.75
C ALA A 38 -5.88 -7.31 6.44
N LEU A 39 -6.12 -6.48 5.42
CA LEU A 39 -5.41 -6.55 4.15
C LEU A 39 -3.91 -6.35 4.35
N TYR A 40 -3.50 -5.30 5.08
CA TYR A 40 -2.08 -5.03 5.31
C TYR A 40 -1.38 -6.18 6.05
N ILE A 41 -2.04 -6.77 7.04
CA ILE A 41 -1.50 -7.92 7.79
C ILE A 41 -1.34 -9.12 6.86
N ALA A 42 -2.38 -9.46 6.08
CA ALA A 42 -2.36 -10.62 5.20
C ALA A 42 -1.34 -10.48 4.06
N LEU A 43 -1.24 -9.29 3.45
CA LEU A 43 -0.22 -9.01 2.44
C LEU A 43 1.20 -9.09 3.01
N ALA A 44 1.43 -8.52 4.20
CA ALA A 44 2.73 -8.58 4.85
C ALA A 44 3.15 -10.02 5.20
N ALA A 45 2.18 -10.88 5.56
CA ALA A 45 2.42 -12.29 5.82
C ALA A 45 2.83 -13.06 4.56
N ASN A 46 2.27 -12.73 3.40
CA ASN A 46 2.69 -13.31 2.12
C ASN A 46 4.04 -12.77 1.66
N ASN A 47 4.14 -11.45 1.52
CA ASN A 47 5.36 -10.76 1.12
C ASN A 47 5.28 -9.26 1.48
N ARG A 48 6.25 -8.79 2.27
CA ARG A 48 6.37 -7.37 2.66
C ARG A 48 6.38 -6.38 1.49
N TYR A 49 6.84 -6.81 0.30
CA TYR A 49 6.82 -5.99 -0.91
C TYR A 49 5.40 -5.63 -1.35
N TYR A 50 4.41 -6.51 -1.15
CA TYR A 50 3.02 -6.22 -1.52
C TYR A 50 2.45 -5.08 -0.68
N THR A 51 2.66 -5.13 0.63
CA THR A 51 2.28 -4.05 1.53
C THR A 51 2.94 -2.73 1.14
N TYR A 52 4.25 -2.75 0.89
CA TYR A 52 4.99 -1.55 0.49
C TYR A 52 4.53 -0.99 -0.87
N MET A 53 4.26 -1.87 -1.85
CA MET A 53 3.76 -1.51 -3.18
C MET A 53 2.43 -0.76 -3.07
N ILE A 54 1.49 -1.22 -2.23
CA ILE A 54 0.18 -0.55 -2.10
C ILE A 54 0.24 0.74 -1.27
N SER A 55 1.08 0.82 -0.23
CA SER A 55 1.13 1.97 0.67
C SER A 55 2.02 3.09 0.14
N ASN A 56 3.26 2.75 -0.19
CA ASN A 56 4.33 3.69 -0.52
C ASN A 56 4.58 3.73 -2.03
N GLY A 57 4.30 2.64 -2.73
CA GLY A 57 4.65 2.46 -4.12
C GLY A 57 6.12 2.14 -4.30
N ILE A 58 6.38 1.30 -5.29
CA ILE A 58 7.73 1.08 -5.80
C ILE A 58 7.77 1.76 -7.17
N PRO A 59 8.74 2.67 -7.42
CA PRO A 59 8.86 3.32 -8.72
C PRO A 59 9.03 2.29 -9.84
N ILE A 60 8.40 2.56 -10.99
CA ILE A 60 8.65 1.79 -12.21
C ILE A 60 10.13 1.96 -12.59
N PRO A 61 10.84 0.88 -12.92
CA PRO A 61 12.24 0.97 -13.35
C PRO A 61 12.40 1.92 -14.54
N LYS A 62 13.42 2.78 -14.47
CA LYS A 62 13.76 3.69 -15.57
C LYS A 62 14.64 2.99 -16.57
N ILE A 63 14.41 3.27 -17.85
CA ILE A 63 15.27 2.79 -18.94
C ILE A 63 16.69 3.33 -18.68
N PRO A 64 17.73 2.47 -18.68
CA PRO A 64 19.11 2.92 -18.52
C PRO A 64 19.59 3.65 -19.76
N GLU A 65 20.57 4.53 -19.57
CA GLU A 65 21.26 5.18 -20.68
C GLU A 65 22.25 4.19 -21.31
N TYR A 66 22.03 3.88 -22.58
CA TYR A 66 22.92 3.01 -23.35
C TYR A 66 23.95 3.88 -24.08
N GLN A 67 25.21 3.45 -24.05
CA GLN A 67 26.25 4.10 -24.84
C GLN A 67 26.06 3.80 -26.32
N ASP A 68 26.35 4.76 -27.20
CA ASP A 68 26.35 4.52 -28.64
C ASP A 68 27.50 3.58 -29.01
N SER A 69 27.17 2.54 -29.78
CA SER A 69 28.10 1.51 -30.23
C SER A 69 28.56 1.72 -31.68
N SER A 70 28.15 2.82 -32.33
CA SER A 70 28.63 3.17 -33.65
C SER A 70 30.17 3.38 -33.63
N PRO A 71 30.91 2.88 -34.65
CA PRO A 71 32.35 3.08 -34.72
C PRO A 71 32.78 4.55 -34.64
N GLU A 72 31.97 5.46 -35.19
CA GLU A 72 32.19 6.90 -35.18
C GLU A 72 32.04 7.49 -33.78
N ALA A 73 30.98 7.14 -33.04
CA ALA A 73 30.79 7.61 -31.68
C ALA A 73 31.87 7.06 -30.74
N VAL A 74 32.21 5.77 -30.88
CA VAL A 74 33.29 5.16 -30.12
C VAL A 74 34.63 5.80 -30.43
N ARG A 75 34.91 6.12 -31.70
CA ARG A 75 36.13 6.83 -32.09
C ARG A 75 36.20 8.21 -31.44
N ASN A 76 35.09 8.97 -31.45
CA ASN A 76 35.06 10.29 -30.82
C ASN A 76 35.27 10.21 -29.31
N LEU A 77 34.63 9.25 -28.63
CA LEU A 77 34.84 8.99 -27.20
C LEU A 77 36.30 8.64 -26.90
N LEU A 78 36.93 7.77 -27.69
CA LEU A 78 38.34 7.41 -27.49
C LEU A 78 39.29 8.60 -27.72
N ILE A 79 38.97 9.49 -28.66
CA ILE A 79 39.74 10.72 -28.89
C ILE A 79 39.59 11.66 -27.69
N GLU A 80 38.37 11.86 -27.20
CA GLU A 80 38.07 12.69 -26.03
C GLU A 80 38.80 12.16 -24.79
N GLU A 81 38.63 10.86 -24.48
CA GLU A 81 39.32 10.18 -23.38
C GLU A 81 40.86 10.34 -23.46
N ALA A 82 41.44 10.26 -24.67
CA ALA A 82 42.88 10.41 -24.87
C ALA A 82 43.37 11.86 -24.76
N GLN A 83 42.59 12.83 -25.25
CA GLN A 83 42.90 14.26 -25.15
C GLN A 83 42.82 14.75 -23.70
N ASP A 84 41.86 14.24 -22.94
CA ASP A 84 41.73 14.52 -21.50
C ASP A 84 42.91 13.97 -20.71
N LEU A 85 43.35 12.74 -21.01
CA LEU A 85 44.53 12.13 -20.38
C LEU A 85 45.83 12.88 -20.70
N ALA A 86 45.95 13.43 -21.91
CA ALA A 86 47.11 14.22 -22.31
C ALA A 86 47.13 15.63 -21.70
N GLY A 87 45.99 16.13 -21.20
CA GLY A 87 45.84 17.50 -20.71
C GLY A 87 45.96 18.58 -21.79
N ASP A 88 45.94 18.17 -23.07
CA ASP A 88 46.06 19.05 -24.24
C ASP A 88 45.09 18.60 -25.34
N HIS A 89 44.16 19.47 -25.68
CA HIS A 89 43.13 19.21 -26.69
C HIS A 89 43.60 19.52 -28.12
N THR A 90 44.84 19.97 -28.29
CA THR A 90 45.41 20.31 -29.61
C THR A 90 46.24 19.17 -30.21
N THR A 91 46.60 18.16 -29.41
CA THR A 91 47.34 16.99 -29.88
C THR A 91 46.46 16.11 -30.78
N THR A 92 46.98 15.77 -31.97
CA THR A 92 46.29 14.87 -32.92
C THR A 92 46.42 13.43 -32.44
N VAL A 93 45.33 12.89 -31.87
CA VAL A 93 45.25 11.50 -31.42
C VAL A 93 44.89 10.59 -32.61
N VAL A 94 45.72 9.57 -32.85
CA VAL A 94 45.47 8.55 -33.88
C VAL A 94 44.95 7.29 -33.21
N ILE A 95 43.64 7.06 -33.31
CA ILE A 95 42.99 5.82 -32.86
C ILE A 95 42.99 4.81 -34.01
N SER A 96 43.50 3.61 -33.76
CA SER A 96 43.51 2.52 -34.74
C SER A 96 42.12 1.87 -34.90
N VAL A 97 41.89 1.25 -36.06
CA VAL A 97 40.65 0.51 -36.33
C VAL A 97 40.48 -0.68 -35.37
N ALA A 98 41.58 -1.28 -34.92
CA ALA A 98 41.54 -2.38 -33.96
C ALA A 98 41.04 -1.92 -32.58
N GLU A 99 41.53 -0.77 -32.09
CA GLU A 99 41.08 -0.17 -30.83
C GLU A 99 39.60 0.21 -30.86
N ILE A 100 39.15 0.81 -31.97
CA ILE A 100 37.72 1.10 -32.18
C ILE A 100 36.91 -0.20 -32.10
N ARG A 101 37.35 -1.25 -32.80
CA ARG A 101 36.62 -2.53 -32.84
C ARG A 101 36.51 -3.17 -31.48
N ASP A 102 37.57 -3.15 -30.68
CA ASP A 102 37.56 -3.76 -29.35
C ASP A 102 36.75 -2.93 -28.35
N ARG A 103 36.82 -1.60 -28.43
CA ARG A 103 35.96 -0.72 -27.61
C ARG A 103 34.48 -0.86 -27.98
N VAL A 104 34.14 -0.98 -29.27
CA VAL A 104 32.77 -1.26 -29.72
C VAL A 104 32.24 -2.55 -29.09
N LYS A 105 33.03 -3.63 -29.06
CA LYS A 105 32.63 -4.88 -28.39
C LYS A 105 32.34 -4.67 -26.91
N GLN A 106 33.21 -3.96 -26.19
CA GLN A 106 33.03 -3.66 -24.76
C GLN A 106 31.76 -2.83 -24.50
N VAL A 107 31.48 -1.83 -25.34
CA VAL A 107 30.25 -1.02 -25.26
C VAL A 107 29.02 -1.89 -25.45
N ILE A 108 29.03 -2.75 -26.47
CA ILE A 108 27.92 -3.69 -26.74
C ILE A 108 27.71 -4.63 -25.55
N GLU A 109 28.77 -5.23 -25.01
CA GLU A 109 28.71 -6.12 -23.86
C GLU A 109 28.15 -5.40 -22.62
N SER A 110 28.61 -4.18 -22.35
CA SER A 110 28.13 -3.35 -21.24
C SER A 110 26.64 -3.01 -21.40
N ASN A 111 26.21 -2.60 -22.60
CA ASN A 111 24.80 -2.34 -22.91
C ASN A 111 23.93 -3.60 -22.76
N ILE A 112 24.44 -4.78 -23.12
CA ILE A 112 23.74 -6.05 -22.92
C ILE A 112 23.52 -6.33 -21.43
N VAL A 113 24.53 -6.11 -20.58
CA VAL A 113 24.41 -6.28 -19.12
C VAL A 113 23.36 -5.32 -18.56
N LEU A 114 23.46 -4.02 -18.88
CA LEU A 114 22.48 -3.01 -18.45
C LEU A 114 21.05 -3.38 -18.86
N ARG A 115 20.87 -3.86 -20.10
CA ARG A 115 19.57 -4.28 -20.60
C ARG A 115 19.03 -5.50 -19.85
N LYS A 116 19.88 -6.47 -19.54
CA LYS A 116 19.50 -7.65 -18.74
C LYS A 116 19.05 -7.25 -17.34
N GLU A 117 19.81 -6.39 -16.67
CA GLU A 117 19.46 -5.88 -15.34
C GLU A 117 18.15 -5.09 -15.36
N TYR A 118 17.98 -4.19 -16.33
CA TYR A 118 16.73 -3.43 -16.52
C TYR A 118 15.53 -4.35 -16.72
N ASN A 119 15.64 -5.33 -17.62
CA ASN A 119 14.56 -6.29 -17.88
C ASN A 119 14.20 -7.10 -16.63
N LEU A 120 15.18 -7.49 -15.81
CA LEU A 120 14.94 -8.17 -14.54
C LEU A 120 14.16 -7.27 -13.57
N LYS A 121 14.56 -6.00 -13.44
CA LYS A 121 13.85 -5.01 -12.60
C LYS A 121 12.40 -4.83 -13.05
N CYS A 122 12.17 -4.69 -14.36
CA CYS A 122 10.81 -4.57 -14.92
C CYS A 122 9.98 -5.82 -14.64
N THR A 123 10.55 -7.01 -14.89
CA THR A 123 9.88 -8.29 -14.62
C THR A 123 9.48 -8.41 -13.16
N ASN A 124 10.39 -8.09 -12.23
CA ASN A 124 10.10 -8.13 -10.80
C ASN A 124 9.03 -7.11 -10.41
N TRP A 125 9.09 -5.89 -10.97
CA TRP A 125 8.10 -4.85 -10.72
C TRP A 125 6.71 -5.27 -11.17
N ASP A 126 6.59 -5.72 -12.42
CA ASP A 126 5.32 -6.18 -13.02
C ASP A 126 4.74 -7.36 -12.25
N LEU A 127 5.59 -8.29 -11.84
CA LEU A 127 5.18 -9.47 -11.08
C LEU A 127 4.70 -9.09 -9.68
N CYS A 128 5.43 -8.24 -8.96
CA CYS A 128 5.03 -7.74 -7.66
C CYS A 128 3.71 -6.95 -7.73
N ASN A 129 3.58 -6.06 -8.71
CA ASN A 129 2.37 -5.27 -8.94
C ASN A 129 1.17 -6.17 -9.25
N SER A 130 1.32 -7.10 -10.20
CA SER A 130 0.25 -7.99 -10.64
C SER A 130 -0.22 -8.93 -9.52
N ARG A 131 0.73 -9.52 -8.77
CA ARG A 131 0.42 -10.39 -7.61
C ARG A 131 -0.33 -9.62 -6.53
N ALA A 132 0.18 -8.46 -6.14
CA ALA A 132 -0.49 -7.61 -5.15
C ALA A 132 -1.89 -7.18 -5.63
N ASN A 133 -2.05 -6.87 -6.92
CA ASN A 133 -3.35 -6.48 -7.51
C ASN A 133 -4.35 -7.64 -7.47
N LEU A 134 -3.92 -8.86 -7.80
CA LEU A 134 -4.75 -10.06 -7.71
C LEU A 134 -5.22 -10.31 -6.28
N LEU A 135 -4.30 -10.27 -5.31
CA LEU A 135 -4.62 -10.46 -3.90
C LEU A 135 -5.58 -9.36 -3.39
N LEU A 136 -5.30 -8.09 -3.71
CA LEU A 136 -6.18 -6.96 -3.38
C LEU A 136 -7.59 -7.19 -3.91
N ARG A 137 -7.73 -7.47 -5.20
CA ARG A 137 -9.02 -7.72 -5.87
C ARG A 137 -9.77 -8.91 -5.28
N GLY A 138 -9.04 -9.95 -4.87
CA GLY A 138 -9.57 -11.11 -4.16
C GLY A 138 -10.28 -10.76 -2.85
N THR A 139 -10.06 -9.57 -2.28
CA THR A 139 -10.70 -9.13 -1.03
C THR A 139 -11.88 -8.17 -1.23
N LEU A 140 -12.30 -7.91 -2.47
CA LEU A 140 -13.35 -6.94 -2.77
C LEU A 140 -14.73 -7.58 -2.98
N SER A 141 -15.79 -6.90 -2.57
CA SER A 141 -17.15 -7.16 -3.06
C SER A 141 -17.35 -6.60 -4.48
N PRO A 142 -18.40 -7.01 -5.21
CA PRO A 142 -18.59 -6.64 -6.62
C PRO A 142 -18.56 -5.14 -6.91
N GLU A 143 -19.15 -4.32 -6.04
CA GLU A 143 -19.19 -2.86 -6.22
C GLU A 143 -17.79 -2.21 -6.10
N PRO A 144 -17.03 -2.36 -4.98
CA PRO A 144 -15.65 -1.89 -4.91
C PRO A 144 -14.74 -2.45 -6.01
N PHE A 145 -14.94 -3.71 -6.41
CA PHE A 145 -14.20 -4.31 -7.51
C PHE A 145 -14.45 -3.56 -8.83
N SER A 146 -15.71 -3.22 -9.14
CA SER A 146 -16.07 -2.51 -10.37
C SER A 146 -15.36 -1.15 -10.50
N HIS A 147 -15.13 -0.45 -9.39
CA HIS A 147 -14.46 0.85 -9.40
C HIS A 147 -12.99 0.78 -9.82
N ILE A 148 -12.31 -0.34 -9.59
CA ILE A 148 -10.90 -0.52 -9.94
C ILE A 148 -10.70 -1.52 -11.07
N ALA A 149 -11.77 -2.01 -11.72
CA ALA A 149 -11.70 -3.12 -12.66
C ALA A 149 -10.63 -2.92 -13.76
N GLN A 150 -10.53 -1.69 -14.29
CA GLN A 150 -9.60 -1.32 -15.36
C GLN A 150 -8.20 -0.89 -14.87
N ASN A 151 -7.96 -0.80 -13.56
CA ASN A 151 -6.69 -0.33 -13.02
C ASN A 151 -5.66 -1.48 -12.98
N THR A 152 -4.58 -1.34 -13.75
CA THR A 152 -3.48 -2.31 -13.77
C THR A 152 -2.49 -2.10 -12.63
N ASP A 153 -2.31 -0.86 -12.19
CA ASP A 153 -1.47 -0.50 -11.04
C ASP A 153 -2.23 -0.72 -9.72
N VAL A 154 -1.63 -1.53 -8.84
CA VAL A 154 -2.23 -1.89 -7.54
C VAL A 154 -2.30 -0.71 -6.58
N ARG A 155 -1.31 0.19 -6.63
CA ARG A 155 -1.26 1.37 -5.76
C ARG A 155 -2.35 2.35 -6.14
N ASP A 156 -2.55 2.60 -7.43
CA ASP A 156 -3.62 3.46 -7.91
C ASP A 156 -4.99 2.86 -7.63
N SER A 157 -5.12 1.54 -7.76
CA SER A 157 -6.31 0.80 -7.32
C SER A 157 -6.59 1.04 -5.82
N PHE A 158 -5.58 0.87 -4.96
CA PHE A 158 -5.71 1.07 -3.52
C PHE A 158 -6.02 2.53 -3.17
N LYS A 159 -5.33 3.49 -3.78
CA LYS A 159 -5.61 4.93 -3.61
C LYS A 159 -7.05 5.27 -3.97
N LYS A 160 -7.57 4.72 -5.07
CA LYS A 160 -8.96 4.93 -5.49
C LYS A 160 -9.93 4.37 -4.45
N LEU A 161 -9.75 3.13 -4.01
CA LEU A 161 -10.56 2.52 -2.95
C LEU A 161 -10.53 3.36 -1.66
N ARG A 162 -9.33 3.81 -1.25
CA ARG A 162 -9.15 4.67 -0.09
C ARG A 162 -9.87 6.01 -0.26
N ALA A 163 -9.74 6.67 -1.41
CA ALA A 163 -10.45 7.93 -1.67
C ALA A 163 -11.97 7.76 -1.63
N THR A 164 -12.49 6.65 -2.14
CA THR A 164 -13.93 6.36 -2.16
C THR A 164 -14.49 5.96 -0.78
N TYR A 165 -13.74 5.15 -0.02
CA TYR A 165 -14.27 4.45 1.14
C TYR A 165 -13.63 4.83 2.49
N ALA A 166 -12.47 5.50 2.50
CA ALA A 166 -11.84 5.96 3.74
C ALA A 166 -12.40 7.31 4.22
N VAL A 167 -13.02 8.10 3.33
CA VAL A 167 -13.66 9.36 3.72
C VAL A 167 -14.87 9.02 4.58
N THR A 168 -14.79 9.36 5.86
CA THR A 168 -15.95 9.25 6.75
C THR A 168 -16.90 10.37 6.37
N SER A 169 -18.01 10.05 5.70
CA SER A 169 -19.01 11.08 5.43
C SER A 169 -19.54 11.61 6.78
N HIS A 170 -19.75 12.93 6.89
CA HIS A 170 -20.40 13.50 8.08
C HIS A 170 -21.75 12.81 8.37
N GLN A 171 -22.43 12.30 7.33
CA GLN A 171 -23.66 11.52 7.48
C GLN A 171 -23.41 10.17 8.15
N HIS A 172 -22.29 9.50 7.90
CA HIS A 172 -21.91 8.26 8.59
C HIS A 172 -21.48 8.52 10.03
N SER A 173 -20.68 9.55 10.30
CA SER A 173 -20.38 9.98 11.67
C SER A 173 -21.65 10.32 12.43
N PHE A 174 -22.55 11.08 11.80
CA PHE A 174 -23.85 11.42 12.36
C PHE A 174 -24.73 10.19 12.57
N ALA A 175 -24.83 9.26 11.62
CA ALA A 175 -25.62 8.05 11.77
C ALA A 175 -25.12 7.15 12.91
N ARG A 176 -23.80 7.04 13.09
CA ARG A 176 -23.20 6.32 14.24
C ARG A 176 -23.48 7.04 15.55
N TYR A 177 -23.33 8.36 15.58
CA TYR A 177 -23.68 9.19 16.72
C TYR A 177 -25.15 9.01 17.10
N THR A 178 -26.06 9.11 16.14
CA THR A 178 -27.51 8.92 16.32
C THR A 178 -27.82 7.50 16.81
N LYS A 179 -27.21 6.46 16.21
CA LYS A 179 -27.34 5.06 16.67
C LYS A 179 -26.93 4.90 18.13
N TRP A 180 -25.88 5.57 18.57
CA TRP A 180 -25.44 5.54 19.96
C TRP A 180 -26.35 6.35 20.89
N THR A 181 -26.76 7.57 20.50
CA THR A 181 -27.63 8.43 21.32
C THR A 181 -29.08 7.94 21.39
N ASP A 182 -29.52 7.12 20.45
CA ASP A 182 -30.87 6.57 20.39
C ASP A 182 -30.99 5.18 21.03
N LEU A 183 -29.88 4.60 21.47
CA LEU A 183 -29.93 3.37 22.27
C LEU A 183 -30.79 3.59 23.52
N ARG A 184 -31.79 2.73 23.69
CA ARG A 184 -32.63 2.67 24.88
C ARG A 184 -32.67 1.24 25.38
N PHE A 185 -32.55 1.07 26.68
CA PHE A 185 -32.86 -0.20 27.33
C PHE A 185 -34.37 -0.40 27.27
N LYS A 186 -34.81 -1.45 26.60
CA LYS A 186 -36.23 -1.84 26.52
C LYS A 186 -36.43 -3.17 27.24
N ASN A 187 -35.94 -4.25 26.63
CA ASN A 187 -36.03 -5.62 27.13
C ASN A 187 -34.67 -6.32 26.97
N GLY A 188 -34.44 -7.41 27.72
CA GLY A 188 -33.21 -8.20 27.69
C GLY A 188 -32.38 -8.10 28.97
N THR A 189 -31.19 -8.71 28.98
CA THR A 189 -30.34 -8.67 30.17
C THR A 189 -29.54 -7.37 30.26
N ALA A 190 -29.22 -6.99 31.50
CA ALA A 190 -28.40 -5.82 31.73
C ALA A 190 -26.99 -5.94 31.11
N SER A 191 -26.42 -7.15 31.10
CA SER A 191 -25.12 -7.44 30.52
C SER A 191 -25.11 -7.25 29.00
N GLU A 192 -26.12 -7.77 28.30
CA GLU A 192 -26.24 -7.62 26.85
C GLU A 192 -26.37 -6.15 26.44
N PHE A 193 -27.13 -5.37 27.21
CA PHE A 193 -27.26 -3.95 26.95
C PHE A 193 -25.94 -3.19 27.15
N VAL A 194 -25.23 -3.45 28.25
CA VAL A 194 -23.91 -2.85 28.51
C VAL A 194 -22.93 -3.20 27.39
N ARG A 195 -22.89 -4.47 26.96
CA ARG A 195 -22.06 -4.91 25.82
C ARG A 195 -22.41 -4.11 24.55
N LYS A 196 -23.70 -4.05 24.19
CA LYS A 196 -24.17 -3.34 23.00
C LYS A 196 -23.86 -1.84 23.04
N PHE A 197 -23.97 -1.22 24.21
CA PHE A 197 -23.63 0.19 24.41
C PHE A 197 -22.12 0.44 24.29
N GLN A 198 -21.28 -0.46 24.81
CA GLN A 198 -19.83 -0.37 24.66
C GLN A 198 -19.37 -0.60 23.23
N GLU A 199 -20.01 -1.52 22.50
CA GLU A 199 -19.74 -1.77 21.08
C GLU A 199 -20.04 -0.53 20.24
N THR A 200 -21.22 0.06 20.38
CA THR A 200 -21.57 1.28 19.62
C THR A 200 -20.73 2.50 20.02
N LEU A 201 -20.34 2.61 21.29
CA LEU A 201 -19.39 3.64 21.73
C LEU A 201 -18.01 3.44 21.08
N ARG A 202 -17.53 2.19 21.00
CA ARG A 202 -16.26 1.85 20.36
C ARG A 202 -16.29 2.20 18.87
N ASP A 203 -17.37 1.84 18.18
CA ASP A 203 -17.61 2.17 16.77
C ASP A 203 -17.57 3.69 16.53
N LEU A 204 -18.10 4.48 17.46
CA LEU A 204 -18.09 5.95 17.41
C LEU A 204 -16.68 6.51 17.67
N THR A 205 -15.98 6.04 18.71
CA THR A 205 -14.64 6.50 19.09
C THR A 205 -13.52 6.05 18.16
N SER A 206 -13.77 5.04 17.31
CA SER A 206 -12.80 4.54 16.32
C SER A 206 -12.39 5.59 15.27
N ILE A 207 -13.14 6.69 15.15
CA ILE A 207 -12.95 7.74 14.13
C ILE A 207 -12.65 9.10 14.77
N ASP A 208 -13.45 9.56 15.74
CA ASP A 208 -13.38 10.94 16.28
C ASP A 208 -12.55 11.07 17.57
N GLY A 209 -11.80 10.03 17.95
CA GLY A 209 -11.00 10.04 19.17
C GLY A 209 -11.82 9.90 20.46
N LYS A 210 -11.27 10.38 21.58
CA LYS A 210 -11.80 10.11 22.93
C LYS A 210 -12.99 11.01 23.25
N ILE A 211 -14.18 10.43 23.41
CA ILE A 211 -15.38 11.15 23.87
C ILE A 211 -15.27 11.42 25.38
N ASN A 212 -15.71 12.61 25.79
CA ASN A 212 -15.75 13.01 27.20
C ASN A 212 -16.48 11.97 28.07
N SER A 213 -15.83 11.50 29.13
CA SER A 213 -16.33 10.45 30.01
C SER A 213 -17.63 10.83 30.73
N VAL A 214 -17.80 12.11 31.09
CA VAL A 214 -19.03 12.66 31.68
C VAL A 214 -20.17 12.55 30.68
N TYR A 215 -19.92 12.87 29.41
CA TYR A 215 -20.91 12.78 28.36
C TYR A 215 -21.35 11.32 28.10
N VAL A 216 -20.39 10.39 28.07
CA VAL A 216 -20.71 8.95 27.99
C VAL A 216 -21.58 8.49 29.15
N LEU A 217 -21.27 8.93 30.38
CA LEU A 217 -22.07 8.60 31.57
C LEU A 217 -23.49 9.17 31.47
N CYS A 218 -23.64 10.44 31.08
CA CYS A 218 -24.94 11.07 30.90
C CYS A 218 -25.78 10.34 29.85
N GLN A 219 -25.17 9.94 28.74
CA GLN A 219 -25.88 9.19 27.70
C GLN A 219 -26.24 7.77 28.14
N PHE A 220 -25.37 7.09 28.89
CA PHE A 220 -25.70 5.80 29.48
C PHE A 220 -26.90 5.91 30.45
N LYS A 221 -26.89 6.91 31.34
CA LYS A 221 -28.02 7.20 32.25
C LYS A 221 -29.32 7.46 31.48
N LYS A 222 -29.27 8.28 30.43
CA LYS A 222 -30.41 8.54 29.54
C LYS A 222 -30.90 7.27 28.86
N ALA A 223 -29.99 6.41 28.43
CA ALA A 223 -30.31 5.19 27.71
C ALA A 223 -31.01 4.13 28.59
N ILE A 224 -30.73 4.09 29.88
CA ILE A 224 -31.28 3.08 30.81
C ILE A 224 -32.54 3.54 31.55
N ASN A 225 -33.03 4.76 31.28
CA ASN A 225 -34.20 5.40 31.89
C ASN A 225 -34.42 4.97 33.35
N GLU A 226 -33.49 5.41 34.22
CA GLU A 226 -33.51 5.20 35.67
C GLU A 226 -33.55 3.74 36.17
N ASN A 227 -33.13 2.73 35.40
CA ASN A 227 -32.94 1.38 35.94
C ASN A 227 -31.68 1.27 36.82
N PRO A 228 -31.78 1.15 38.17
CA PRO A 228 -30.62 1.26 39.06
C PRO A 228 -29.64 0.07 38.96
N LYS A 229 -30.13 -1.10 38.52
CA LYS A 229 -29.31 -2.33 38.40
C LYS A 229 -28.27 -2.20 37.29
N LEU A 230 -28.64 -1.54 36.19
CA LEU A 230 -27.77 -1.29 35.04
C LEU A 230 -26.63 -0.32 35.35
N LEU A 231 -26.91 0.70 36.17
CA LEU A 231 -25.89 1.67 36.60
C LEU A 231 -24.77 0.99 37.41
N ARG A 232 -25.14 0.08 38.32
CA ARG A 232 -24.17 -0.67 39.15
C ARG A 232 -23.28 -1.59 38.32
N LEU A 233 -23.84 -2.27 37.31
CA LEU A 233 -23.08 -3.16 36.43
C LEU A 233 -22.08 -2.41 35.56
N TRP A 234 -22.46 -1.24 35.04
CA TRP A 234 -21.55 -0.42 34.23
C TRP A 234 -20.36 0.11 35.04
N MET A 235 -20.60 0.60 36.26
CA MET A 235 -19.52 1.07 37.15
C MET A 235 -18.51 -0.05 37.49
N ARG A 236 -18.97 -1.29 37.61
CA ARG A 236 -18.10 -2.46 37.83
C ARG A 236 -17.30 -2.88 36.60
N SER A 237 -17.79 -2.61 35.39
CA SER A 237 -17.10 -2.96 34.14
C SER A 237 -15.94 -2.01 33.76
N LYS A 238 -15.69 -0.98 34.59
CA LYS A 238 -14.63 0.03 34.40
C LYS A 238 -13.54 0.02 35.48
N LEU A 239 -13.63 -0.88 36.46
CA LEU A 239 -12.58 -1.24 37.42
C LEU A 239 -11.96 -2.56 36.98
#